data_AF-A0A7C3RAR1-F1
#
_entry.id   AF-A0A7C3RAR1-F1
#
_cell.length_a   1.000
_cell.length_b   1.000
_cell.length_c   1.000
_cell.angle_alpha   90.00
_cell.angle_beta   90.00
_cell.angle_gamma   90.00
#
_symmetry.space_group_name_H-M   'P 1'
#
loop_
_entity.id
_entity.type
_entity.pdbx_description
1 polymer ?
#
loop_
_entity_poly.entity_id
_entity_poly.type
_entity_poly.pdbx_seq_one_letter_code
_entity_poly.pdbx_strand_id
1 'polypeptide(L)'
;MGFEVIARPKGGNIDRMAEKVFYESINLLGGLKKLIEYRNLTWLPSLAEAAYVIVLKNEAMKTYGEIARELGITEQTARSIATADEEEVKRYLEGELEDRPREHIAGGIAKLAYRKLKEEGKFETEEVEIKHDELEVLDVDWAVHVLARIKGLDFPANRDALLERLKGLIIKGRNIEEILEKINYPVKTPAQLLHEIKTHI
;
A
#
# COMPACT_ATOMS: atom_id res chain seq x y z
N MET A 1 -15.38 -28.28 17.28
CA MET A 1 -15.72 -26.98 17.90
C MET A 1 -14.43 -26.20 18.03
N GLY A 2 -14.15 -25.34 17.04
CA GLY A 2 -12.92 -24.53 17.02
C GLY A 2 -13.14 -23.23 17.77
N PHE A 3 -12.12 -22.82 18.55
CA PHE A 3 -12.16 -21.68 19.46
C PHE A 3 -12.49 -20.36 18.76
N GLU A 4 -13.52 -19.67 19.24
CA GLU A 4 -13.84 -18.30 18.87
C GLU A 4 -12.97 -17.38 19.74
N VAL A 5 -11.91 -16.82 19.15
CA VAL A 5 -11.07 -15.82 19.82
C VAL A 5 -11.87 -14.51 19.88
N ILE A 6 -12.64 -14.31 20.94
CA ILE A 6 -13.29 -13.02 21.23
C ILE A 6 -12.25 -12.08 21.85
N ALA A 7 -11.33 -11.56 21.03
CA ALA A 7 -10.46 -10.46 21.44
C ALA A 7 -11.26 -9.15 21.38
N ARG A 8 -11.24 -8.36 22.45
CA ARG A 8 -11.83 -7.01 22.46
C ARG A 8 -11.19 -6.15 21.36
N PRO A 9 -11.93 -5.23 20.71
CA PRO A 9 -11.36 -4.35 19.70
C PRO A 9 -10.30 -3.46 20.37
N LYS A 10 -9.03 -3.70 20.06
CA LYS A 10 -7.99 -2.69 20.27
C LYS A 10 -8.19 -1.70 19.15
N GLY A 11 -9.01 -0.67 19.39
CA GLY A 11 -9.29 0.38 18.41
C GLY A 11 -8.00 1.00 17.88
N GLY A 12 -7.57 0.53 16.72
CA GLY A 12 -6.54 1.13 15.89
C GLY A 12 -7.18 1.92 14.75
N ASN A 13 -6.38 2.64 13.98
CA ASN A 13 -6.86 3.30 12.77
C ASN A 13 -7.28 2.21 11.76
N ILE A 14 -8.59 2.10 11.48
CA ILE A 14 -9.16 1.09 10.58
C ILE A 14 -8.55 1.18 9.19
N ASP A 15 -8.38 2.39 8.65
CA ASP A 15 -7.78 2.61 7.34
C ASP A 15 -6.36 2.04 7.33
N ARG A 16 -5.59 2.28 8.39
CA ARG A 16 -4.23 1.77 8.52
C ARG A 16 -4.18 0.24 8.62
N MET A 17 -5.12 -0.36 9.32
CA MET A 17 -5.22 -1.83 9.39
C MET A 17 -5.61 -2.41 8.04
N ALA A 18 -6.53 -1.77 7.31
CA ALA A 18 -6.92 -2.16 5.97
C ALA A 18 -5.76 -2.01 4.97
N GLU A 19 -4.98 -0.93 5.05
CA GLU A 19 -3.73 -0.75 4.28
C GLU A 19 -2.74 -1.89 4.51
N LYS A 20 -2.55 -2.31 5.77
CA LYS A 20 -1.69 -3.45 6.12
C LYS A 20 -2.19 -4.74 5.50
N VAL A 21 -3.48 -5.03 5.60
CA VAL A 21 -4.09 -6.22 4.98
C VAL A 21 -3.93 -6.19 3.47
N PHE A 22 -4.16 -5.03 2.84
CA PHE A 22 -3.99 -4.86 1.41
C PHE A 22 -2.54 -5.09 0.97
N TYR A 23 -1.58 -4.50 1.66
CA TYR A 23 -0.16 -4.66 1.31
C TYR A 23 0.32 -6.09 1.54
N GLU A 24 -0.07 -6.73 2.64
CA GLU A 24 0.26 -8.14 2.87
C GLU A 24 -0.40 -9.05 1.83
N SER A 25 -1.59 -8.71 1.34
CA SER A 25 -2.22 -9.40 0.22
C SER A 25 -1.39 -9.32 -1.07
N ILE A 26 -0.78 -8.17 -1.34
CA ILE A 26 0.16 -8.01 -2.45
C ILE A 26 1.41 -8.87 -2.24
N ASN A 27 1.94 -8.93 -1.02
CA ASN A 27 3.09 -9.79 -0.71
C ASN A 27 2.80 -11.27 -0.97
N LEU A 28 1.61 -11.74 -0.57
CA LEU A 28 1.16 -13.11 -0.87
C LEU A 28 1.10 -13.39 -2.37
N LEU A 29 0.73 -12.39 -3.18
CA LEU A 29 0.69 -12.50 -4.64
C LEU A 29 2.07 -12.35 -5.32
N GLY A 30 3.16 -12.40 -4.57
CA GLY A 30 4.52 -12.27 -5.11
C GLY A 30 5.08 -10.85 -5.12
N GLY A 31 4.42 -9.91 -4.43
CA GLY A 31 4.90 -8.55 -4.22
C GLY A 31 4.69 -7.60 -5.40
N LEU A 32 5.15 -6.35 -5.23
CA LEU A 32 4.95 -5.26 -6.21
C LEU A 32 5.56 -5.57 -7.59
N LYS A 33 6.66 -6.33 -7.65
CA LYS A 33 7.28 -6.75 -8.92
C LYS A 33 6.37 -7.67 -9.73
N LYS A 34 5.76 -8.66 -9.07
CA LYS A 34 4.81 -9.57 -9.73
C LYS A 34 3.55 -8.83 -10.18
N LEU A 35 3.15 -7.82 -9.40
CA LEU A 35 2.04 -6.94 -9.72
C LEU A 35 2.16 -6.28 -11.11
N ILE A 36 3.36 -5.82 -11.48
CA ILE A 36 3.64 -5.18 -12.77
C ILE A 36 3.47 -6.15 -13.96
N GLU A 37 3.68 -7.44 -13.74
CA GLU A 37 3.48 -8.45 -14.79
C GLU A 37 2.01 -8.62 -15.16
N TYR A 38 1.08 -8.25 -14.27
CA TYR A 38 -0.35 -8.28 -14.55
C TYR A 38 -0.75 -7.05 -15.39
N ARG A 39 -1.00 -7.29 -16.67
CA ARG A 39 -1.34 -6.24 -17.66
C ARG A 39 -2.60 -5.41 -17.33
N ASN A 40 -3.54 -5.94 -16.55
CA ASN A 40 -4.78 -5.26 -16.14
C ASN A 40 -4.99 -5.39 -14.63
N LEU A 41 -4.98 -4.26 -13.92
CA LEU A 41 -5.08 -4.17 -12.46
C LEU A 41 -6.51 -3.95 -11.95
N THR A 42 -7.52 -4.39 -12.71
CA THR A 42 -8.93 -4.19 -12.38
C THR A 42 -9.37 -4.90 -11.09
N TRP A 43 -8.56 -5.83 -10.59
CA TRP A 43 -8.78 -6.53 -9.33
C TRP A 43 -8.21 -5.80 -8.10
N LEU A 44 -7.34 -4.79 -8.28
CA LEU A 44 -6.78 -4.02 -7.17
C LEU A 44 -7.84 -3.29 -6.34
N PRO A 45 -8.84 -2.60 -6.95
CA PRO A 45 -9.92 -1.99 -6.19
C PRO A 45 -10.71 -3.02 -5.37
N SER A 46 -11.05 -4.16 -5.97
CA SER A 46 -11.75 -5.25 -5.26
C SER A 46 -10.94 -5.83 -4.10
N LEU A 47 -9.60 -5.88 -4.22
CA LEU A 47 -8.74 -6.31 -3.12
C LEU A 47 -8.67 -5.27 -2.00
N ALA A 48 -8.61 -3.98 -2.33
CA ALA A 48 -8.67 -2.91 -1.34
C ALA A 48 -10.01 -2.93 -0.59
N GLU A 49 -11.12 -3.07 -1.32
CA GLU A 49 -12.45 -3.26 -0.73
C GLU A 49 -12.48 -4.47 0.20
N ALA A 50 -11.94 -5.61 -0.24
CA ALA A 50 -11.88 -6.81 0.57
C ALA A 50 -11.08 -6.61 1.87
N ALA A 51 -9.96 -5.90 1.80
CA ALA A 51 -9.17 -5.57 2.99
C ALA A 51 -10.00 -4.75 4.01
N TYR A 52 -10.74 -3.75 3.55
CA TYR A 52 -11.64 -2.98 4.42
C TYR A 52 -12.77 -3.83 5.01
N VAL A 53 -13.44 -4.65 4.19
CA VAL A 53 -14.51 -5.54 4.66
C VAL A 53 -14.01 -6.46 5.76
N ILE A 54 -12.84 -7.08 5.59
CA ILE A 54 -12.25 -8.00 6.57
C ILE A 54 -11.91 -7.27 7.87
N VAL A 55 -11.28 -6.09 7.80
CA VAL A 55 -10.92 -5.31 8.99
C VAL A 55 -12.16 -4.79 9.72
N LEU A 56 -13.11 -4.17 9.01
CA LEU A 56 -14.35 -3.66 9.60
C LEU A 56 -15.16 -4.78 10.27
N LYS A 57 -15.17 -5.98 9.67
CA LYS A 57 -15.87 -7.12 10.21
C LYS A 57 -15.25 -7.67 11.50
N ASN A 58 -13.92 -7.77 11.54
CA ASN A 58 -13.22 -8.46 12.63
C ASN A 58 -12.69 -7.52 13.73
N GLU A 59 -12.35 -6.28 13.41
CA GLU A 59 -11.75 -5.33 14.35
C GLU A 59 -12.74 -4.26 14.81
N ALA A 60 -13.65 -3.83 13.93
CA ALA A 60 -14.76 -2.92 14.30
C ALA A 60 -16.06 -3.65 14.63
N MET A 61 -16.11 -4.99 14.46
CA MET A 61 -17.27 -5.84 14.71
C MET A 61 -18.56 -5.39 13.99
N LYS A 62 -18.42 -4.68 12.86
CA LYS A 62 -19.56 -4.17 12.10
C LYS A 62 -20.38 -5.30 11.47
N THR A 63 -21.67 -5.05 11.33
CA THR A 63 -22.60 -5.88 10.56
C THR A 63 -22.36 -5.70 9.06
N TYR A 64 -22.79 -6.66 8.23
CA TYR A 64 -22.64 -6.54 6.78
C TYR A 64 -23.38 -5.31 6.23
N GLY A 65 -24.54 -4.96 6.79
CA GLY A 65 -25.28 -3.75 6.40
C GLY A 65 -24.61 -2.43 6.81
N GLU A 66 -23.82 -2.41 7.89
CA GLU A 66 -22.98 -1.26 8.24
C GLU A 66 -21.80 -1.12 7.28
N ILE A 67 -21.09 -2.22 7.02
CA ILE A 67 -19.96 -2.26 6.08
C ILE A 67 -20.41 -1.82 4.67
N ALA A 68 -21.55 -2.33 4.22
CA ALA A 68 -22.15 -1.99 2.93
C ALA A 68 -22.38 -0.47 2.78
N ARG A 69 -23.00 0.15 3.79
CA ARG A 69 -23.27 1.60 3.79
C ARG A 69 -21.99 2.43 3.80
N GLU A 70 -20.96 1.99 4.51
CA GLU A 70 -19.69 2.70 4.65
C GLU A 70 -18.84 2.63 3.38
N LEU A 71 -18.76 1.46 2.75
CA LEU A 71 -17.96 1.25 1.55
C LEU A 71 -18.72 1.54 0.24
N GLY A 72 -20.03 1.81 0.32
CA GLY A 72 -20.86 2.04 -0.87
C GLY A 72 -21.12 0.79 -1.70
N ILE A 73 -21.15 -0.38 -1.06
CA ILE A 73 -21.37 -1.69 -1.69
C ILE A 73 -22.68 -2.33 -1.22
N THR A 74 -23.05 -3.47 -1.79
CA THR A 74 -24.23 -4.21 -1.33
C THR A 74 -23.91 -5.06 -0.09
N GLU A 75 -24.90 -5.29 0.77
CA GLU A 75 -24.74 -6.20 1.91
C GLU A 75 -24.36 -7.62 1.47
N GLN A 76 -24.86 -8.05 0.30
CA GLN A 76 -24.49 -9.32 -0.30
C GLN A 76 -23.03 -9.36 -0.73
N THR A 77 -22.49 -8.27 -1.28
CA THR A 77 -21.06 -8.14 -1.64
C THR A 77 -20.20 -8.24 -0.39
N ALA A 78 -20.51 -7.45 0.66
CA ALA A 78 -19.81 -7.49 1.94
C ALA A 78 -19.81 -8.89 2.55
N ARG A 79 -20.97 -9.57 2.54
CA ARG A 79 -21.09 -10.96 3.00
C ARG A 79 -20.21 -11.90 2.18
N SER A 80 -20.31 -11.83 0.85
CA SER A 80 -19.58 -12.72 -0.07
C SER A 80 -18.08 -12.62 0.12
N ILE A 81 -17.56 -11.39 0.30
CA ILE A 81 -16.15 -11.14 0.61
C ILE A 81 -15.77 -11.72 1.98
N ALA A 82 -16.52 -11.39 3.03
CA ALA A 82 -16.19 -11.81 4.40
C ALA A 82 -16.23 -13.33 4.58
N THR A 83 -17.06 -14.03 3.81
CA THR A 83 -17.23 -15.48 3.85
C THR A 83 -16.49 -16.20 2.72
N ALA A 84 -15.64 -15.50 1.96
CA ALA A 84 -14.89 -16.11 0.87
C ALA A 84 -14.05 -17.30 1.39
N ASP A 85 -14.03 -18.38 0.59
CA ASP A 85 -13.24 -19.57 0.88
C ASP A 85 -11.75 -19.27 0.61
N GLU A 86 -10.91 -19.76 1.50
CA GLU A 86 -9.47 -19.52 1.50
C GLU A 86 -8.72 -20.70 0.86
N GLU A 87 -9.36 -21.87 0.71
CA GLU A 87 -8.74 -23.07 0.14
C GLU A 87 -8.47 -22.93 -1.36
N GLU A 88 -9.36 -22.29 -2.12
CA GLU A 88 -9.12 -22.01 -3.55
C GLU A 88 -7.91 -21.07 -3.74
N VAL A 89 -7.72 -20.12 -2.81
CA VAL A 89 -6.59 -19.19 -2.83
C VAL A 89 -5.28 -19.88 -2.44
N LYS A 90 -5.29 -20.77 -1.44
CA LYS A 90 -4.10 -21.54 -1.07
C LYS A 90 -3.59 -22.38 -2.24
N ARG A 91 -4.49 -23.09 -2.91
CA ARG A 91 -4.15 -23.89 -4.10
C ARG A 91 -3.58 -23.04 -5.23
N TYR A 92 -4.09 -21.82 -5.42
CA TYR A 92 -3.48 -20.86 -6.34
C TYR A 92 -2.06 -20.47 -5.93
N LEU A 93 -1.84 -20.12 -4.66
CA LEU A 93 -0.52 -19.72 -4.14
C LEU A 93 0.50 -20.86 -4.17
N GLU A 94 0.05 -22.11 -4.05
CA GLU A 94 0.88 -23.32 -4.18
C GLU A 94 1.24 -23.65 -5.63
N GLY A 95 0.77 -22.86 -6.60
CA GLY A 95 1.06 -23.03 -8.03
C GLY A 95 0.20 -24.09 -8.71
N GLU A 96 -0.89 -24.56 -8.08
CA GLU A 96 -1.78 -25.56 -8.66
C GLU A 96 -2.82 -24.98 -9.64
N LEU A 97 -2.92 -23.65 -9.75
CA LEU A 97 -3.85 -22.95 -10.63
C LEU A 97 -3.12 -21.85 -11.43
N GLU A 98 -3.27 -21.86 -12.77
CA GLU A 98 -2.65 -20.86 -13.67
C GLU A 98 -3.43 -19.54 -13.77
N ASP A 99 -4.63 -19.45 -13.20
CA ASP A 99 -5.58 -18.39 -13.54
C ASP A 99 -5.52 -17.13 -12.66
N ARG A 100 -5.85 -15.99 -13.26
CA ARG A 100 -5.82 -14.64 -12.66
C ARG A 100 -6.68 -14.53 -11.38
N PRO A 101 -6.32 -13.62 -10.44
CA PRO A 101 -7.20 -13.28 -9.33
C PRO A 101 -8.54 -12.72 -9.83
N ARG A 102 -9.64 -13.43 -9.52
CA ARG A 102 -11.02 -12.99 -9.75
C ARG A 102 -11.56 -12.28 -8.50
N GLU A 103 -12.69 -11.60 -8.62
CA GLU A 103 -13.31 -10.82 -7.54
C GLU A 103 -13.57 -11.65 -6.26
N HIS A 104 -13.90 -12.93 -6.40
CA HIS A 104 -14.04 -13.87 -5.26
C HIS A 104 -12.71 -14.27 -4.61
N ILE A 105 -11.61 -14.24 -5.38
CA ILE A 105 -10.25 -14.56 -4.90
C ILE A 105 -9.75 -13.42 -3.99
N ALA A 106 -10.12 -12.16 -4.28
CA ALA A 106 -9.73 -11.01 -3.47
C ALA A 106 -10.15 -11.14 -1.99
N GLY A 107 -11.37 -11.64 -1.72
CA GLY A 107 -11.85 -11.91 -0.37
C GLY A 107 -11.01 -12.96 0.36
N GLY A 108 -10.71 -14.08 -0.30
CA GLY A 108 -9.89 -15.15 0.28
C GLY A 108 -8.44 -14.71 0.54
N ILE A 109 -7.83 -13.94 -0.37
CA ILE A 109 -6.48 -13.38 -0.19
C ILE A 109 -6.46 -12.42 1.00
N ALA A 110 -7.40 -11.47 1.07
CA ALA A 110 -7.46 -10.49 2.16
C ALA A 110 -7.63 -11.18 3.52
N LYS A 111 -8.40 -12.27 3.57
CA LYS A 111 -8.60 -13.06 4.78
C LYS A 111 -7.34 -13.81 5.22
N LEU A 112 -6.59 -14.39 4.27
CA LEU A 112 -5.28 -15.00 4.54
C LEU A 112 -4.28 -13.97 5.06
N ALA A 113 -4.18 -12.81 4.40
CA ALA A 113 -3.32 -11.71 4.79
C ALA A 113 -3.65 -11.20 6.20
N TYR A 114 -4.94 -10.98 6.50
CA TYR A 114 -5.41 -10.57 7.82
C TYR A 114 -5.02 -11.57 8.92
N ARG A 115 -5.24 -12.87 8.69
CA ARG A 115 -4.88 -13.92 9.67
C ARG A 115 -3.39 -13.91 9.97
N LYS A 116 -2.55 -13.88 8.93
CA LYS A 116 -1.10 -13.80 9.08
C LYS A 116 -0.68 -12.57 9.91
N LEU A 117 -1.20 -11.39 9.59
CA LEU A 117 -0.90 -10.17 10.35
C LEU A 117 -1.34 -10.25 11.82
N LYS A 118 -2.49 -10.91 12.08
CA LYS A 118 -3.00 -11.10 13.45
C LYS A 118 -2.13 -12.07 14.24
N GLU A 119 -1.72 -13.18 13.63
CA GLU A 119 -0.83 -14.19 14.22
C GLU A 119 0.56 -13.62 14.51
N GLU A 120 1.09 -12.77 13.63
CA GLU A 120 2.39 -12.11 13.78
C GLU A 120 2.36 -10.87 14.68
N GLY A 121 1.18 -10.47 15.20
CA GLY A 121 1.03 -9.27 16.03
C GLY A 121 1.29 -7.95 15.30
N LYS A 122 1.31 -7.95 13.96
CA LYS A 122 1.73 -6.82 13.13
C LYS A 122 0.72 -5.67 13.03
N PHE A 123 -0.48 -5.82 13.59
CA PHE A 123 -1.41 -4.71 13.71
C PHE A 123 -1.02 -3.69 14.78
N GLU A 124 -0.12 -4.05 15.70
CA GLU A 124 0.26 -3.18 16.82
C GLU A 124 1.32 -2.13 16.46
N THR A 125 2.00 -2.27 15.32
CA THR A 125 2.95 -1.27 14.81
C THR A 125 2.20 -0.17 14.04
N GLU A 126 2.72 1.06 13.96
CA GLU A 126 2.10 2.11 13.14
C GLU A 126 2.57 2.08 11.68
N GLU A 127 3.67 1.40 11.38
CA GLU A 127 4.32 1.43 10.07
C GLU A 127 3.83 0.32 9.14
N VAL A 128 3.66 0.65 7.86
CA VAL A 128 3.56 -0.29 6.74
C VAL A 128 4.97 -0.34 6.17
N GLU A 129 5.67 -1.44 6.38
CA GLU A 129 7.02 -1.63 5.90
C GLU A 129 6.99 -1.89 4.39
N ILE A 130 7.37 -0.90 3.58
CA ILE A 130 7.64 -1.09 2.15
C ILE A 130 9.13 -1.28 1.96
N LYS A 131 9.53 -2.38 1.32
CA LYS A 131 10.96 -2.67 1.09
C LYS A 131 11.56 -1.74 0.04
N HIS A 132 12.85 -1.42 0.19
CA HIS A 132 13.59 -0.53 -0.72
C HIS A 132 13.55 -1.01 -2.17
N ASP A 133 13.78 -2.30 -2.41
CA ASP A 133 13.69 -2.94 -3.75
C ASP A 133 12.32 -2.74 -4.42
N GLU A 134 11.24 -2.57 -3.65
CA GLU A 134 9.91 -2.35 -4.19
C GLU A 134 9.66 -0.89 -4.59
N LEU A 135 10.30 0.06 -3.90
CA LEU A 135 10.27 1.48 -4.27
C LEU A 135 11.04 1.74 -5.57
N GLU A 136 12.15 1.03 -5.78
CA GLU A 136 12.91 1.07 -7.04
C GLU A 136 12.05 0.61 -8.22
N VAL A 137 11.29 -0.47 -8.02
CA VAL A 137 10.39 -1.04 -9.03
C VAL A 137 9.26 -0.07 -9.42
N LEU A 138 8.77 0.74 -8.47
CA LEU A 138 7.78 1.78 -8.72
C LEU A 138 8.38 3.06 -9.33
N ASP A 139 9.69 3.14 -9.52
CA ASP A 139 10.41 4.30 -10.06
C ASP A 139 10.17 5.59 -9.24
N VAL A 140 9.98 5.42 -7.92
CA VAL A 140 9.71 6.49 -6.93
C VAL A 140 10.74 6.53 -5.80
N ASP A 141 11.72 5.62 -5.79
CA ASP A 141 12.81 5.58 -4.81
C ASP A 141 13.52 6.94 -4.68
N TRP A 142 13.82 7.58 -5.80
CA TRP A 142 14.51 8.87 -5.82
C TRP A 142 13.70 9.96 -5.10
N ALA A 143 12.36 9.92 -5.20
CA ALA A 143 11.49 10.90 -4.57
C ALA A 143 11.52 10.75 -3.05
N VAL A 144 11.56 9.50 -2.55
CA VAL A 144 11.71 9.22 -1.11
C VAL A 144 13.05 9.74 -0.59
N HIS A 145 14.15 9.49 -1.31
CA HIS A 145 15.48 10.00 -0.93
C HIS A 145 15.53 11.53 -0.90
N VAL A 146 14.92 12.20 -1.90
CA VAL A 146 14.81 13.66 -1.93
C VAL A 146 14.03 14.16 -0.71
N LEU A 147 12.84 13.60 -0.44
CA LEU A 147 11.99 13.99 0.68
C LEU A 147 12.69 13.80 2.03
N ALA A 148 13.42 12.69 2.21
CA ALA A 148 14.16 12.41 3.43
C ALA A 148 15.25 13.46 3.70
N ARG A 149 15.99 13.89 2.67
CA ARG A 149 17.07 14.88 2.80
C ARG A 149 16.59 16.32 3.05
N ILE A 150 15.45 16.68 2.47
CA ILE A 150 14.83 18.00 2.67
C ILE A 150 13.93 18.05 3.91
N LYS A 151 13.82 16.96 4.68
CA LYS A 151 13.03 16.96 5.92
C LYS A 151 13.51 18.07 6.85
N GLY A 152 12.56 18.89 7.31
CA GLY A 152 12.83 20.05 8.16
C GLY A 152 13.48 21.24 7.43
N LEU A 153 13.47 21.27 6.09
CA LEU A 153 13.78 22.46 5.31
C LEU A 153 12.55 23.37 5.21
N ASP A 154 12.73 24.66 5.44
CA ASP A 154 11.68 25.65 5.26
C ASP A 154 11.44 25.96 3.77
N PHE A 155 10.18 26.11 3.40
CA PHE A 155 9.75 26.51 2.06
C PHE A 155 9.06 27.88 2.13
N PRO A 156 9.20 28.76 1.10
CA PRO A 156 9.79 28.51 -0.20
C PRO A 156 11.33 28.46 -0.19
N ALA A 157 11.91 27.44 -0.81
CA ALA A 157 13.35 27.18 -0.81
C ALA A 157 14.04 27.73 -2.06
N ASN A 158 15.24 28.29 -1.89
CA ASN A 158 16.10 28.72 -2.99
C ASN A 158 17.07 27.60 -3.42
N ARG A 159 17.85 27.85 -4.48
CA ARG A 159 18.81 26.88 -5.01
C ARG A 159 19.83 26.46 -3.98
N ASP A 160 20.40 27.39 -3.24
CA ASP A 160 21.50 27.11 -2.32
C ASP A 160 21.05 26.23 -1.15
N ALA A 161 19.87 26.51 -0.58
CA ALA A 161 19.30 25.71 0.49
C ALA A 161 18.97 24.27 0.03
N LEU A 162 18.49 24.10 -1.20
CA LEU A 162 18.24 22.77 -1.78
C LEU A 162 19.54 22.05 -2.13
N LEU A 163 20.52 22.77 -2.67
CA LEU A 163 21.84 22.23 -3.00
C LEU A 163 22.55 21.73 -1.75
N GLU A 164 22.52 22.48 -0.65
CA GLU A 164 23.12 22.08 0.63
C GLU A 164 22.56 20.74 1.13
N ARG A 165 21.25 20.52 0.98
CA ARG A 165 20.58 19.29 1.41
C ARG A 165 20.76 18.13 0.43
N LEU A 166 20.77 18.41 -0.87
CA LEU A 166 20.68 17.37 -1.90
C LEU A 166 22.04 16.98 -2.50
N LYS A 167 23.11 17.76 -2.28
CA LYS A 167 24.44 17.56 -2.86
C LYS A 167 24.87 16.10 -2.93
N GLY A 168 25.44 15.72 -4.08
CA GLY A 168 25.97 14.39 -4.34
C GLY A 168 24.91 13.31 -4.56
N LEU A 169 23.62 13.67 -4.65
CA LEU A 169 22.58 12.73 -5.06
C LEU A 169 22.63 12.51 -6.58
N ILE A 170 22.57 11.25 -7.00
CA ILE A 170 22.47 10.87 -8.41
C ILE A 170 21.10 10.25 -8.61
N ILE A 171 20.30 10.83 -9.50
CA ILE A 171 18.95 10.37 -9.84
C ILE A 171 18.95 9.93 -11.29
N LYS A 172 18.68 8.65 -11.55
CA LYS A 172 18.65 8.07 -12.91
C LYS A 172 19.88 8.39 -13.76
N GLY A 173 21.07 8.36 -13.15
CA GLY A 173 22.34 8.67 -13.82
C GLY A 173 22.62 10.16 -14.02
N ARG A 174 21.75 11.06 -13.56
CA ARG A 174 21.98 12.51 -13.57
C ARG A 174 22.33 13.02 -12.18
N ASN A 175 23.25 13.96 -12.13
CA ASN A 175 23.66 14.61 -10.90
C ASN A 175 22.60 15.65 -10.49
N ILE A 176 22.18 15.66 -9.22
CA ILE A 176 21.08 16.54 -8.76
C ILE A 176 21.44 18.02 -8.91
N GLU A 177 22.73 18.36 -8.85
CA GLU A 177 23.21 19.71 -9.04
C GLU A 177 22.89 20.25 -10.45
N GLU A 178 23.00 19.41 -11.48
CA GLU A 178 22.63 19.76 -12.87
C GLU A 178 21.12 19.93 -13.05
N ILE A 179 20.33 19.17 -12.30
CA ILE A 179 18.86 19.27 -12.33
C ILE A 179 18.45 20.57 -11.65
N LEU A 180 19.02 20.87 -10.48
CA LEU A 180 18.73 22.08 -9.71
C LEU A 180 19.10 23.37 -10.45
N GLU A 181 19.96 23.33 -11.47
CA GLU A 181 20.24 24.47 -12.35
C GLU A 181 19.12 24.78 -13.34
N LYS A 182 18.26 23.80 -13.64
CA LYS A 182 17.25 23.90 -14.71
C LYS A 182 15.84 24.17 -14.19
N ILE A 183 15.63 24.11 -12.88
CA ILE A 183 14.32 24.31 -12.26
C ILE A 183 14.06 25.78 -11.88
N ASN A 184 12.78 26.12 -11.70
CA ASN A 184 12.36 27.46 -11.35
C ASN A 184 12.38 27.71 -9.84
N TYR A 185 12.93 28.86 -9.44
CA TYR A 185 13.01 29.30 -8.04
C TYR A 185 12.15 30.55 -7.76
N PRO A 186 11.73 30.75 -6.50
CA PRO A 186 11.90 29.82 -5.38
C PRO A 186 10.89 28.66 -5.47
N VAL A 187 11.31 27.47 -5.03
CA VAL A 187 10.44 26.29 -4.99
C VAL A 187 9.52 26.41 -3.78
N LYS A 188 8.21 26.39 -3.98
CA LYS A 188 7.22 26.74 -2.94
C LYS A 188 6.88 25.59 -2.01
N THR A 189 6.99 24.34 -2.46
CA THR A 189 6.62 23.17 -1.66
C THR A 189 7.50 21.95 -2.01
N PRO A 190 7.60 20.95 -1.12
CA PRO A 190 8.20 19.65 -1.44
C PRO A 190 7.59 18.99 -2.68
N ALA A 191 6.27 19.08 -2.86
CA ALA A 191 5.59 18.52 -4.03
C ALA A 191 6.01 19.21 -5.33
N GLN A 192 6.16 20.54 -5.32
CA GLN A 192 6.67 21.28 -6.47
C GLN A 192 8.11 20.86 -6.78
N LEU A 193 8.97 20.68 -5.78
CA LEU A 193 10.35 20.23 -5.97
C LEU A 193 10.39 18.87 -6.69
N LEU A 194 9.63 17.90 -6.22
CA LEU A 194 9.58 16.57 -6.84
C LEU A 194 9.08 16.66 -8.29
N HIS A 195 8.08 17.49 -8.57
CA HIS A 195 7.57 17.69 -9.92
C HIS A 195 8.66 18.26 -10.85
N GLU A 196 9.36 19.31 -10.41
CA GLU A 196 10.42 19.97 -11.17
C GLU A 196 11.65 19.05 -11.38
N ILE A 197 11.99 18.20 -10.40
CA ILE A 197 13.03 17.18 -10.58
C ILE A 197 12.58 16.14 -11.62
N LYS A 198 11.32 15.67 -11.53
CA LYS A 198 10.77 14.64 -12.43
C LYS A 198 10.80 15.07 -13.90
N THR A 199 10.64 16.35 -14.21
CA THR A 199 10.68 16.86 -15.59
C THR A 199 12.08 16.90 -16.19
N HIS A 200 13.13 16.69 -15.39
CA HIS A 200 14.54 16.83 -15.78
C HIS A 200 15.39 15.57 -15.59
N ILE A 201 14.79 14.45 -15.15
CA ILE A 201 15.43 13.14 -14.99
C ILE A 201 15.24 12.24 -16.20
#